data_AF-J3AGB5-F1
#
_entry.id   AF-J3AGB5-F1
#
_cell.length_a   1.000
_cell.length_b   1.000
_cell.length_c   1.000
_cell.angle_alpha   90.00
_cell.angle_beta   90.00
_cell.angle_gamma   90.00
#
_symmetry.space_group_name_H-M   'P 1'
#
loop_
_entity.id
_entity.type
_entity.pdbx_description
1 polymer ?
#
loop_
_entity_poly.entity_id
_entity_poly.type
_entity_poly.pdbx_seq_one_letter_code
_entity_poly.pdbx_strand_id
1 'polypeptide(L)'
;MHTAFDLNKSMFALTVDGQAADRDVLLDWEARDRLGVIIDRPVGALGAGLLTLMTITAFYDVRGKKRRQRPLYPDIFLIHAGGPWGPFVSFDFWPDHKEVFVEAEPRELLRGINHLGLTHLALPDRPRAAVVHRFKEPEAARDRLKMCFAYGPDGRVEGGDIAIRSDHPAVFDNFDAVLNIKRQLADLASAPRSSIPRRLQSTSSDENKRAFAYISARAQAEARPDHPDHLAAAARLAKARGGAGLTETLRRVSVDCALEMLG
;
A
#
# COMPACT_ATOMS: atom_id res chain seq x y z
N MET A 1 -8.26 -1.08 -13.42
CA MET A 1 -7.93 0.07 -12.57
C MET A 1 -6.46 0.34 -12.71
N HIS A 2 -6.09 1.55 -13.07
CA HIS A 2 -4.73 1.88 -13.47
C HIS A 2 -4.33 3.22 -12.85
N THR A 3 -3.75 3.15 -11.66
CA THR A 3 -3.43 4.32 -10.82
C THR A 3 -2.61 5.39 -11.56
N ALA A 4 -1.75 4.99 -12.50
CA ALA A 4 -0.90 5.86 -13.32
C ALA A 4 -1.68 6.92 -14.12
N PHE A 5 -2.97 6.69 -14.36
CA PHE A 5 -3.85 7.60 -15.10
C PHE A 5 -5.08 7.98 -14.30
N ASP A 6 -5.55 7.08 -13.43
CA ASP A 6 -6.77 7.28 -12.67
C ASP A 6 -6.54 8.14 -11.42
N LEU A 7 -5.29 8.26 -10.96
CA LEU A 7 -4.94 8.99 -9.75
C LEU A 7 -3.97 10.16 -10.00
N ASN A 8 -4.22 11.26 -9.30
CA ASN A 8 -3.34 12.43 -9.26
C ASN A 8 -3.35 13.05 -7.86
N LYS A 9 -2.41 13.97 -7.61
CA LYS A 9 -2.22 14.55 -6.27
C LYS A 9 -3.39 15.37 -5.74
N SER A 10 -4.20 15.99 -6.61
CA SER A 10 -5.34 16.80 -6.18
C SER A 10 -6.51 15.97 -5.65
N MET A 11 -6.44 14.63 -5.78
CA MET A 11 -7.43 13.71 -5.21
C MET A 11 -7.25 13.49 -3.70
N PHE A 12 -6.18 14.03 -3.11
CA PHE A 12 -5.84 13.85 -1.71
C PHE A 12 -5.73 15.21 -1.02
N ALA A 13 -6.41 15.36 0.11
CA ALA A 13 -6.17 16.45 1.04
C ALA A 13 -5.28 15.94 2.17
N LEU A 14 -4.17 16.64 2.43
CA LEU A 14 -3.21 16.27 3.46
C LEU A 14 -3.14 17.38 4.51
N THR A 15 -3.11 16.94 5.77
CA THR A 15 -2.75 17.79 6.91
C THR A 15 -1.61 17.14 7.68
N VAL A 16 -0.66 17.95 8.13
CA VAL A 16 0.47 17.58 9.00
C VAL A 16 0.49 18.56 10.16
N ASP A 17 0.51 18.06 11.39
CA ASP A 17 0.42 18.87 12.62
C ASP A 17 -0.80 19.83 12.61
N GLY A 18 -1.92 19.35 12.04
CA GLY A 18 -3.15 20.13 11.88
C GLY A 18 -3.11 21.20 10.80
N GLN A 19 -2.00 21.38 10.09
CA GLN A 19 -1.85 22.36 9.01
C GLN A 19 -1.97 21.69 7.64
N ALA A 20 -2.61 22.36 6.69
CA ALA A 20 -2.67 21.87 5.31
C ALA A 20 -1.25 21.77 4.72
N ALA A 21 -0.94 20.66 4.06
CA ALA A 21 0.37 20.40 3.47
C ALA A 21 0.24 19.78 2.08
N ASP A 22 1.29 19.91 1.26
CA ASP A 22 1.44 19.15 0.02
C ASP A 22 2.12 17.81 0.33
N ARG A 23 1.72 16.73 -0.38
CA ARG A 23 2.34 15.40 -0.24
C ARG A 23 3.85 15.47 -0.45
N ASP A 24 4.32 16.38 -1.29
CA ASP A 24 5.73 16.49 -1.67
C ASP A 24 6.57 16.96 -0.46
N VAL A 25 5.97 17.68 0.51
CA VAL A 25 6.60 18.06 1.79
C VAL A 25 6.67 16.86 2.75
N LEU A 26 5.61 16.04 2.77
CA LEU A 26 5.55 14.88 3.67
C LEU A 26 6.48 13.75 3.20
N LEU A 27 6.52 13.49 1.90
CA LEU A 27 7.22 12.35 1.33
C LEU A 27 8.65 12.68 0.90
N ASP A 28 8.96 13.92 0.55
CA ASP A 28 10.27 14.29 -0.04
C ASP A 28 10.72 13.28 -1.13
N TRP A 29 9.77 12.89 -1.99
CA TRP A 29 9.90 11.69 -2.81
C TRP A 29 10.82 11.90 -4.03
N GLU A 30 11.82 11.04 -4.14
CA GLU A 30 12.83 11.07 -5.20
C GLU A 30 12.71 9.89 -6.19
N ALA A 31 13.53 9.94 -7.24
CA ALA A 31 13.51 8.94 -8.30
C ALA A 31 13.83 7.50 -7.83
N ARG A 32 14.56 7.33 -6.73
CA ARG A 32 14.99 6.03 -6.21
C ARG A 32 14.26 5.62 -4.93
N ASP A 33 13.33 6.45 -4.46
CA ASP A 33 12.61 6.15 -3.24
C ASP A 33 11.66 4.97 -3.45
N ARG A 34 11.51 4.25 -2.35
CA ARG A 34 10.75 3.01 -2.23
C ARG A 34 9.91 3.04 -0.97
N LEU A 35 8.63 2.70 -1.10
CA LEU A 35 7.70 2.53 0.01
C LEU A 35 7.56 1.06 0.33
N GLY A 36 7.69 0.69 1.61
CA GLY A 36 7.22 -0.59 2.10
C GLY A 36 6.04 -0.40 3.05
N VAL A 37 5.06 -1.28 2.95
CA VAL A 37 3.94 -1.38 3.90
C VAL A 37 4.01 -2.75 4.54
N ILE A 38 4.06 -2.82 5.88
CA ILE A 38 3.96 -4.09 6.61
C ILE A 38 2.48 -4.37 6.88
N ILE A 39 2.03 -5.60 6.64
CA ILE A 39 0.68 -6.08 6.94
C ILE A 39 0.76 -7.36 7.77
N ASP A 40 -0.04 -7.44 8.83
CA ASP A 40 -0.03 -8.56 9.78
C ASP A 40 -1.41 -9.22 10.01
N ARG A 41 -2.43 -8.77 9.27
CA ARG A 41 -3.80 -9.27 9.39
C ARG A 41 -4.60 -9.04 8.11
N PRO A 42 -5.69 -9.80 7.88
CA PRO A 42 -6.49 -9.69 6.67
C PRO A 42 -6.88 -8.25 6.34
N VAL A 43 -6.55 -7.84 5.12
CA VAL A 43 -6.76 -6.50 4.53
C VAL A 43 -6.24 -5.31 5.36
N GLY A 44 -5.39 -5.55 6.37
CA GLY A 44 -4.94 -4.53 7.31
C GLY A 44 -4.20 -3.35 6.65
N ALA A 45 -3.51 -3.56 5.54
CA ALA A 45 -2.84 -2.47 4.80
C ALA A 45 -3.80 -1.42 4.23
N LEU A 46 -5.11 -1.68 4.17
CA LEU A 46 -6.10 -0.65 3.86
C LEU A 46 -6.13 0.48 4.91
N GLY A 47 -5.55 0.28 6.09
CA GLY A 47 -5.34 1.35 7.07
C GLY A 47 -4.31 2.42 6.64
N ALA A 48 -3.42 2.07 5.69
CA ALA A 48 -2.45 2.96 5.05
C ALA A 48 -2.72 3.10 3.54
N GLY A 49 -3.97 2.87 3.11
CA GLY A 49 -4.34 2.84 1.70
C GLY A 49 -4.20 4.20 1.03
N LEU A 50 -4.67 5.28 1.67
CA LEU A 50 -4.52 6.65 1.15
C LEU A 50 -3.04 7.06 1.12
N LEU A 51 -2.24 6.72 2.13
CA LEU A 51 -0.78 6.94 2.08
C LEU A 51 -0.18 6.23 0.86
N THR A 52 -0.56 4.97 0.64
CA THR A 52 -0.05 4.15 -0.46
C THR A 52 -0.41 4.78 -1.81
N LEU A 53 -1.69 5.07 -2.05
CA LEU A 53 -2.16 5.66 -3.32
C LEU A 53 -1.58 7.07 -3.55
N MET A 54 -1.46 7.89 -2.51
CA MET A 54 -0.80 9.19 -2.60
C MET A 54 0.69 9.03 -2.97
N THR A 55 1.38 8.05 -2.39
CA THR A 55 2.78 7.76 -2.73
C THR A 55 2.95 7.27 -4.18
N ILE A 56 2.01 6.46 -4.69
CA ILE A 56 1.99 6.05 -6.09
C ILE A 56 1.95 7.28 -7.01
N THR A 57 1.12 8.27 -6.68
CA THR A 57 1.08 9.50 -7.47
C THR A 57 2.42 10.26 -7.40
N ALA A 58 3.12 10.27 -6.26
CA ALA A 58 4.45 10.88 -6.14
C ALA A 58 5.49 10.16 -7.02
N PHE A 59 5.47 8.83 -7.05
CA PHE A 59 6.33 8.03 -7.93
C PHE A 59 6.16 8.44 -9.40
N TYR A 60 4.93 8.56 -9.88
CA TYR A 60 4.66 8.89 -11.28
C TYR A 60 4.99 10.33 -11.65
N ASP A 61 4.97 11.24 -10.69
CA ASP A 61 5.14 12.68 -10.89
C ASP A 61 6.60 13.16 -10.73
N VAL A 62 7.55 12.26 -10.44
CA VAL A 62 8.97 12.60 -10.33
C VAL A 62 9.46 13.36 -11.57
N ARG A 63 9.93 14.59 -11.36
CA ARG A 63 10.33 15.51 -12.43
C ARG A 63 11.38 14.89 -13.35
N GLY A 64 11.20 15.08 -14.66
CA GLY A 64 12.11 14.56 -15.68
C GLY A 64 12.00 13.05 -15.93
N LYS A 65 11.24 12.30 -15.14
CA LYS A 65 10.94 10.89 -15.39
C LYS A 65 9.56 10.82 -16.04
N LYS A 66 9.49 10.56 -17.35
CA LYS A 66 8.22 10.38 -18.11
C LYS A 66 7.49 9.08 -17.73
N ARG A 67 7.32 8.78 -16.43
CA ARG A 67 6.84 7.49 -15.90
C ARG A 67 5.41 7.18 -16.30
N ARG A 68 4.52 8.19 -16.30
CA ARG A 68 3.13 8.04 -16.77
C ARG A 68 3.00 7.65 -18.25
N GLN A 69 4.08 7.74 -19.04
CA GLN A 69 4.09 7.37 -20.46
C GLN A 69 4.63 5.95 -20.71
N ARG A 70 4.94 5.20 -19.65
CA ARG A 70 5.59 3.89 -19.73
C ARG A 70 4.76 2.84 -18.99
N PRO A 71 4.84 1.55 -19.38
CA PRO A 71 4.21 0.45 -18.65
C PRO A 71 5.05 0.10 -17.41
N LEU A 72 5.08 1.01 -16.44
CA LEU A 72 5.83 0.86 -15.20
C LEU A 72 4.88 0.82 -14.02
N TYR A 73 5.18 -0.06 -13.07
CA TYR A 73 4.56 -0.04 -11.75
C TYR A 73 5.47 0.69 -10.75
N PRO A 74 4.90 1.41 -9.77
CA PRO A 74 5.63 2.14 -8.74
C PRO A 74 6.51 1.23 -7.88
N ASP A 75 7.66 1.72 -7.41
CA ASP A 75 8.56 1.00 -6.49
C ASP A 75 7.98 1.01 -5.06
N ILE A 76 6.83 0.36 -4.90
CA ILE A 76 6.16 0.11 -3.62
C ILE A 76 6.11 -1.39 -3.34
N PHE A 77 6.15 -1.76 -2.07
CA PHE A 77 6.27 -3.15 -1.65
C PHE A 77 5.34 -3.42 -0.46
N LEU A 78 4.76 -4.62 -0.42
CA LEU A 78 3.92 -5.09 0.68
C LEU A 78 4.62 -6.25 1.37
N ILE A 79 4.88 -6.14 2.66
CA ILE A 79 5.53 -7.16 3.47
C ILE A 79 4.45 -7.82 4.33
N HIS A 80 4.11 -9.05 3.99
CA HIS A 80 3.17 -9.89 4.70
C HIS A 80 3.87 -10.62 5.86
N ALA A 81 3.53 -10.24 7.10
CA ALA A 81 4.06 -10.83 8.31
C ALA A 81 3.16 -11.98 8.81
N GLY A 82 3.63 -13.22 8.77
CA GLY A 82 2.93 -14.38 9.36
C GLY A 82 1.79 -14.97 8.52
N GLY A 83 1.58 -14.50 7.29
CA GLY A 83 0.64 -15.13 6.37
C GLY A 83 0.20 -14.23 5.22
N PRO A 84 -0.45 -14.79 4.19
CA PRO A 84 -1.06 -13.98 3.16
C PRO A 84 -2.31 -13.30 3.70
N TRP A 85 -2.33 -11.98 3.59
CA TRP A 85 -3.32 -11.11 4.24
C TRP A 85 -4.25 -10.42 3.24
N GLY A 86 -4.37 -10.98 2.04
CA GLY A 86 -5.25 -10.52 0.99
C GLY A 86 -4.48 -10.03 -0.24
N PRO A 87 -5.12 -10.05 -1.42
CA PRO A 87 -4.50 -9.57 -2.65
C PRO A 87 -4.66 -8.06 -2.80
N PHE A 88 -3.55 -7.34 -2.97
CA PHE A 88 -3.52 -5.88 -3.11
C PHE A 88 -3.14 -5.40 -4.52
N VAL A 89 -3.38 -6.22 -5.55
CA VAL A 89 -3.02 -5.88 -6.94
C VAL A 89 -3.63 -4.57 -7.44
N SER A 90 -4.79 -4.15 -6.93
CA SER A 90 -5.40 -2.86 -7.28
C SER A 90 -4.59 -1.66 -6.78
N PHE A 91 -3.76 -1.84 -5.74
CA PHE A 91 -2.84 -0.83 -5.22
C PHE A 91 -1.47 -0.87 -5.89
N ASP A 92 -1.35 -1.47 -7.08
CA ASP A 92 -0.09 -1.56 -7.84
C ASP A 92 1.07 -2.31 -7.16
N PHE A 93 0.77 -3.15 -6.17
CA PHE A 93 1.73 -4.17 -5.70
C PHE A 93 1.85 -5.27 -6.77
N TRP A 94 2.51 -4.91 -7.86
CA TRP A 94 2.69 -5.74 -9.05
C TRP A 94 4.01 -5.38 -9.75
N PRO A 95 4.75 -6.35 -10.31
CA PRO A 95 4.49 -7.81 -10.33
C PRO A 95 4.64 -8.50 -8.97
N ASP A 96 4.40 -9.81 -8.95
CA ASP A 96 4.35 -10.68 -7.76
C ASP A 96 5.49 -10.45 -6.75
N HIS A 97 6.72 -10.23 -7.20
CA HIS A 97 7.87 -9.97 -6.31
C HIS A 97 7.79 -8.66 -5.49
N LYS A 98 6.77 -7.82 -5.71
CA LYS A 98 6.50 -6.65 -4.87
C LYS A 98 5.72 -6.97 -3.60
N GLU A 99 5.20 -8.18 -3.51
CA GLU A 99 4.62 -8.70 -2.28
C GLU A 99 5.57 -9.77 -1.71
N VAL A 100 6.08 -9.53 -0.51
CA VAL A 100 7.05 -10.41 0.16
C VAL A 100 6.39 -11.02 1.38
N PHE A 101 6.52 -12.33 1.54
CA PHE A 101 5.96 -13.07 2.67
C PHE A 101 7.08 -13.48 3.60
N VAL A 102 6.97 -13.10 4.86
CA VAL A 102 7.95 -13.40 5.91
C VAL A 102 7.24 -13.95 7.14
N GLU A 103 7.98 -14.63 8.00
CA GLU A 103 7.47 -14.98 9.32
C GLU A 103 7.13 -13.70 10.11
N ALA A 104 6.18 -13.80 11.04
CA ALA A 104 5.87 -12.70 11.98
C ALA A 104 6.96 -12.61 13.06
N GLU A 105 8.20 -12.43 12.63
CA GLU A 105 9.39 -12.37 13.48
C GLU A 105 10.17 -11.08 13.16
N PRO A 106 10.57 -10.31 14.19
CA PRO A 106 11.14 -8.97 13.98
C PRO A 106 12.41 -8.92 13.11
N ARG A 107 13.25 -9.96 13.13
CA ARG A 107 14.49 -10.05 12.35
C ARG A 107 14.19 -10.39 10.90
N GLU A 108 13.18 -11.21 10.61
CA GLU A 108 12.75 -11.46 9.23
C GLU A 108 12.06 -10.23 8.63
N LEU A 109 11.29 -9.47 9.42
CA LEU A 109 10.76 -8.18 8.99
C LEU A 109 11.88 -7.19 8.63
N LEU A 110 12.85 -7.01 9.52
CA LEU A 110 13.98 -6.13 9.26
C LEU A 110 14.81 -6.57 8.04
N ARG A 111 15.04 -7.88 7.90
CA ARG A 111 15.69 -8.43 6.71
C ARG A 111 14.92 -8.10 5.44
N GLY A 112 13.59 -8.23 5.45
CA GLY A 112 12.72 -7.85 4.33
C GLY A 112 12.84 -6.37 3.97
N ILE A 113 12.79 -5.50 4.98
CA ILE A 113 12.98 -4.04 4.83
C ILE A 113 14.32 -3.74 4.15
N ASN A 114 15.40 -4.33 4.67
CA ASN A 114 16.74 -4.11 4.15
C ASN A 114 16.96 -4.70 2.76
N HIS A 115 16.41 -5.89 2.49
CA HIS A 115 16.49 -6.55 1.19
C HIS A 115 15.82 -5.73 0.08
N LEU A 116 14.65 -5.15 0.38
CA LEU A 116 13.88 -4.36 -0.57
C LEU A 116 14.44 -2.94 -0.79
N GLY A 117 15.40 -2.51 0.02
CA GLY A 117 15.99 -1.18 -0.14
C GLY A 117 15.03 -0.06 0.23
N LEU A 118 14.16 -0.27 1.22
CA LEU A 118 13.10 0.69 1.55
C LEU A 118 13.68 2.03 2.04
N THR A 119 13.03 3.12 1.63
CA THR A 119 13.32 4.49 2.09
C THR A 119 12.17 5.07 2.91
N HIS A 120 10.96 4.55 2.68
CA HIS A 120 9.74 4.92 3.37
C HIS A 120 9.11 3.65 3.91
N LEU A 121 8.70 3.65 5.18
CA LEU A 121 8.10 2.49 5.81
C LEU A 121 6.76 2.85 6.47
N ALA A 122 5.70 2.16 6.12
CA ALA A 122 4.45 2.17 6.87
C ALA A 122 4.30 0.84 7.63
N LEU A 123 4.04 0.90 8.93
CA LEU A 123 3.89 -0.29 9.76
C LEU A 123 2.69 -0.18 10.72
N PRO A 124 2.06 -1.30 11.11
CA PRO A 124 0.93 -1.27 12.02
C PRO A 124 1.36 -0.68 13.37
N ASP A 125 0.54 0.25 13.89
CA ASP A 125 0.76 0.86 15.19
C ASP A 125 0.64 -0.19 16.29
N ARG A 126 1.70 -0.31 17.10
CA ARG A 126 1.81 -1.31 18.15
C ARG A 126 2.75 -0.86 19.25
N PRO A 127 2.69 -1.47 20.45
CA PRO A 127 3.65 -1.20 21.51
C PRO A 127 5.09 -1.42 21.04
N ARG A 128 5.99 -0.56 21.50
CA ARG A 128 7.43 -0.72 21.27
C ARG A 128 7.97 -1.84 22.14
N ALA A 129 8.81 -2.68 21.58
CA ALA A 129 9.53 -3.72 22.31
C ALA A 129 11.03 -3.67 21.98
N ALA A 130 11.86 -3.98 22.97
CA ALA A 130 13.29 -4.12 22.75
C ALA A 130 13.56 -5.39 21.92
N VAL A 131 13.98 -5.22 20.68
CA VAL A 131 14.30 -6.32 19.76
C VAL A 131 15.80 -6.42 19.56
N VAL A 132 16.37 -7.60 19.81
CA VAL A 132 17.76 -7.89 19.45
C VAL A 132 17.80 -8.36 18.00
N HIS A 133 18.14 -7.45 17.09
CA HIS A 133 18.32 -7.74 15.66
C HIS A 133 19.68 -8.38 15.34
N ARG A 134 19.81 -8.92 14.12
CA ARG A 134 21.10 -9.44 13.63
C ARG A 134 22.11 -8.30 13.48
N PHE A 135 23.39 -8.65 13.63
CA PHE A 135 24.49 -7.70 13.55
C PHE A 135 24.43 -6.86 12.26
N LYS A 136 24.54 -5.53 12.39
CA LYS A 136 24.50 -4.51 11.32
C LYS A 136 23.16 -4.30 10.59
N GLU A 137 22.14 -5.14 10.78
CA GLU A 137 20.83 -4.92 10.15
C GLU A 137 20.17 -3.59 10.57
N PRO A 138 20.19 -3.18 11.87
CA PRO A 138 19.61 -1.90 12.27
C PRO A 138 20.31 -0.69 11.64
N GLU A 139 21.65 -0.70 11.57
CA GLU A 139 22.42 0.39 10.97
C GLU A 139 22.13 0.54 9.47
N ALA A 140 21.97 -0.58 8.75
CA ALA A 140 21.59 -0.54 7.35
C ALA A 140 20.20 0.08 7.13
N ALA A 141 19.26 -0.14 8.05
CA ALA A 141 17.95 0.49 8.00
C ALA A 141 18.02 1.98 8.35
N ARG A 142 18.80 2.37 9.37
CA ARG A 142 19.03 3.78 9.76
C ARG A 142 19.67 4.60 8.65
N ASP A 143 20.62 4.02 7.92
CA ASP A 143 21.30 4.69 6.80
C ASP A 143 20.34 5.01 5.64
N ARG A 144 19.29 4.19 5.45
CA ARG A 144 18.44 4.23 4.25
C ARG A 144 17.05 4.81 4.47
N LEU A 145 16.41 4.52 5.60
CA LEU A 145 15.06 4.95 5.87
C LEU A 145 15.03 6.46 6.11
N LYS A 146 14.31 7.18 5.24
CA LYS A 146 14.03 8.61 5.33
C LYS A 146 12.86 8.88 6.27
N MET A 147 11.76 8.16 6.09
CA MET A 147 10.50 8.39 6.80
C MET A 147 9.86 7.08 7.24
N CYS A 148 9.27 7.07 8.43
CA CYS A 148 8.50 5.95 8.95
C CYS A 148 7.13 6.43 9.49
N PHE A 149 6.08 5.64 9.23
CA PHE A 149 4.70 5.96 9.56
C PHE A 149 4.03 4.80 10.28
N ALA A 150 3.57 5.03 11.51
CA ALA A 150 2.67 4.12 12.19
C ALA A 150 1.23 4.33 11.68
N TYR A 151 0.51 3.24 11.37
CA TYR A 151 -0.87 3.28 10.91
C TYR A 151 -1.74 2.27 11.66
N GLY A 152 -3.02 2.57 11.87
CA GLY A 152 -3.99 1.62 12.41
C GLY A 152 -4.68 0.83 11.30
N PRO A 153 -4.94 -0.48 11.43
CA PRO A 153 -5.63 -1.27 10.40
C PRO A 153 -7.03 -0.74 10.03
N ASP A 154 -7.68 -0.04 10.94
CA ASP A 154 -8.96 0.66 10.74
C ASP A 154 -8.79 2.06 10.12
N GLY A 155 -7.57 2.44 9.77
CA GLY A 155 -7.20 3.75 9.26
C GLY A 155 -7.07 4.84 10.33
N ARG A 156 -7.07 4.49 11.63
CA ARG A 156 -6.97 5.47 12.72
C ARG A 156 -5.79 5.17 13.65
N VAL A 157 -5.08 6.22 14.04
CA VAL A 157 -3.98 6.16 15.01
C VAL A 157 -4.22 7.21 16.06
N GLU A 158 -4.14 6.81 17.32
CA GLU A 158 -4.24 7.74 18.44
C GLU A 158 -3.02 8.67 18.48
N GLY A 159 -3.26 9.97 18.62
CA GLY A 159 -2.21 10.97 18.56
C GLY A 159 -1.51 11.05 17.19
N GLY A 160 -2.21 10.69 16.11
CA GLY A 160 -1.71 10.86 14.74
C GLY A 160 -1.47 12.34 14.41
N ASP A 161 -0.30 12.63 13.85
CA ASP A 161 0.12 13.96 13.42
C ASP A 161 -0.09 14.19 11.92
N ILE A 162 -0.48 13.14 11.19
CA ILE A 162 -0.81 13.20 9.76
C ILE A 162 -2.27 12.79 9.59
N ALA A 163 -3.00 13.51 8.74
CA ALA A 163 -4.29 13.07 8.22
C ALA A 163 -4.34 13.21 6.70
N ILE A 164 -4.69 12.11 6.02
CA ILE A 164 -4.92 12.07 4.57
C ILE A 164 -6.40 11.81 4.34
N ARG A 165 -7.05 12.61 3.50
CA ARG A 165 -8.47 12.47 3.14
C ARG A 165 -8.66 12.40 1.63
N SER A 166 -9.62 11.59 1.20
CA SER A 166 -10.13 11.59 -0.16
C SER A 166 -11.60 11.20 -0.21
N ASP A 167 -12.37 11.87 -1.06
CA ASP A 167 -13.75 11.55 -1.43
C ASP A 167 -13.86 11.10 -2.90
N HIS A 168 -12.73 11.00 -3.61
CA HIS A 168 -12.73 10.81 -5.05
C HIS A 168 -13.06 9.37 -5.44
N PRO A 169 -14.03 9.11 -6.35
CA PRO A 169 -14.46 7.74 -6.70
C PRO A 169 -13.33 6.79 -7.11
N ALA A 170 -12.38 7.28 -7.92
CA ALA A 170 -11.22 6.49 -8.34
C ALA A 170 -10.38 5.98 -7.17
N VAL A 171 -10.29 6.73 -6.06
CA VAL A 171 -9.61 6.25 -4.84
C VAL A 171 -10.39 5.11 -4.23
N PHE A 172 -11.70 5.26 -4.06
CA PHE A 172 -12.54 4.23 -3.46
C PHE A 172 -12.56 2.92 -4.25
N ASP A 173 -12.50 3.01 -5.58
CA ASP A 173 -12.49 1.82 -6.43
C ASP A 173 -11.31 0.91 -6.06
N ASN A 174 -10.14 1.47 -5.71
CA ASN A 174 -8.96 0.68 -5.31
C ASN A 174 -9.23 -0.15 -4.05
N PHE A 175 -9.89 0.46 -3.05
CA PHE A 175 -10.29 -0.22 -1.81
C PHE A 175 -11.36 -1.28 -2.08
N ASP A 176 -12.37 -0.94 -2.87
CA ASP A 176 -13.43 -1.88 -3.24
C ASP A 176 -12.89 -3.09 -4.00
N ALA A 177 -11.86 -2.90 -4.82
CA ALA A 177 -11.24 -3.98 -5.55
C ALA A 177 -10.51 -4.98 -4.64
N VAL A 178 -9.90 -4.53 -3.54
CA VAL A 178 -9.32 -5.43 -2.53
C VAL A 178 -10.43 -6.16 -1.78
N LEU A 179 -11.43 -5.43 -1.30
CA LEU A 179 -12.51 -5.98 -0.47
C LEU A 179 -13.43 -6.94 -1.24
N ASN A 180 -13.50 -6.80 -2.57
CA ASN A 180 -14.41 -7.55 -3.42
C ASN A 180 -13.69 -8.21 -4.61
N ILE A 181 -12.43 -8.62 -4.42
CA ILE A 181 -11.56 -9.12 -5.49
C ILE A 181 -12.18 -10.26 -6.30
N LYS A 182 -12.93 -11.17 -5.67
CA LYS A 182 -13.62 -12.29 -6.36
C LYS A 182 -14.68 -11.78 -7.34
N ARG A 183 -15.45 -10.75 -6.96
CA ARG A 183 -16.43 -10.11 -7.83
C ARG A 183 -15.73 -9.40 -8.99
N GLN A 184 -14.69 -8.62 -8.70
CA GLN A 184 -13.88 -7.93 -9.71
C GLN A 184 -13.30 -8.90 -10.76
N LEU A 185 -12.82 -10.07 -10.32
CA LEU A 185 -12.30 -11.07 -11.23
C LEU A 185 -13.38 -11.70 -12.11
N ALA A 186 -14.59 -11.92 -11.57
CA ALA A 186 -15.73 -12.39 -12.37
C ALA A 186 -16.16 -11.35 -13.41
N ASP A 187 -16.20 -10.08 -13.02
CA ASP A 187 -16.51 -8.96 -13.92
C ASP A 187 -15.44 -8.85 -15.03
N LEU A 188 -14.15 -8.94 -14.68
CA LEU A 188 -13.04 -8.92 -15.65
C LEU A 188 -13.05 -10.14 -16.59
N ALA A 189 -13.41 -11.33 -16.10
CA ALA A 189 -13.51 -12.53 -16.92
C ALA A 189 -14.63 -12.42 -17.97
N SER A 190 -15.68 -11.66 -17.68
CA SER A 190 -16.81 -11.43 -18.59
C SER A 190 -16.65 -10.19 -19.48
N ALA A 191 -15.72 -9.28 -19.14
CA ALA A 191 -15.51 -8.04 -19.89
C ALA A 191 -14.83 -8.28 -21.26
N PRO A 192 -15.27 -7.59 -22.32
CA PRO A 192 -14.60 -7.68 -23.62
C PRO A 192 -13.20 -7.05 -23.53
N ARG A 193 -12.21 -7.69 -24.19
CA ARG A 193 -10.80 -7.26 -24.17
C ARG A 193 -10.59 -5.81 -24.65
N SER A 194 -11.51 -5.27 -25.46
CA SER A 194 -11.52 -3.87 -25.90
C SER A 194 -11.69 -2.85 -24.78
N SER A 195 -12.14 -3.27 -23.60
CA SER A 195 -12.26 -2.41 -22.41
C SER A 195 -10.92 -2.05 -21.77
N ILE A 196 -9.84 -2.76 -22.07
CA ILE A 196 -8.50 -2.48 -21.54
C ILE A 196 -7.77 -1.51 -22.48
N PRO A 197 -7.31 -0.33 -22.00
CA PRO A 197 -6.57 0.61 -22.85
C PRO A 197 -5.36 -0.05 -23.53
N ARG A 198 -5.20 0.12 -24.85
CA ARG A 198 -4.14 -0.54 -25.64
C ARG A 198 -2.73 -0.38 -25.06
N ARG A 199 -2.42 0.80 -24.50
CA ARG A 199 -1.11 1.10 -23.88
C ARG A 199 -0.80 0.27 -22.62
N LEU A 200 -1.79 -0.45 -22.10
CA LEU A 200 -1.73 -1.27 -20.90
C LEU A 200 -1.96 -2.75 -21.18
N GLN A 201 -2.24 -3.11 -22.44
CA GLN A 201 -2.29 -4.50 -22.85
C GLN A 201 -0.86 -5.02 -22.95
N SER A 202 -0.53 -6.12 -22.25
CA SER A 202 0.70 -6.83 -22.58
C SER A 202 0.67 -7.20 -24.06
N THR A 203 1.83 -7.07 -24.72
CA THR A 203 2.05 -7.56 -26.08
C THR A 203 1.98 -9.08 -26.16
N SER A 204 2.03 -9.78 -25.02
CA SER A 204 1.83 -11.22 -24.89
C SER A 204 0.45 -11.55 -24.32
N SER A 205 -0.36 -12.26 -25.10
CA SER A 205 -1.62 -12.84 -24.61
C SER A 205 -1.41 -13.85 -23.49
N ASP A 206 -0.29 -14.57 -23.50
CA ASP A 206 0.05 -15.56 -22.49
C ASP A 206 0.46 -14.94 -21.16
N GLU A 207 1.12 -13.78 -21.18
CA GLU A 207 1.44 -13.03 -19.96
C GLU A 207 0.17 -12.55 -19.26
N ASN A 208 -0.82 -12.03 -19.99
CA ASN A 208 -2.11 -11.63 -19.41
C ASN A 208 -2.85 -12.83 -18.80
N LYS A 209 -2.82 -13.99 -19.45
CA LYS A 209 -3.40 -15.23 -18.90
C LYS A 209 -2.71 -15.65 -17.61
N ARG A 210 -1.37 -15.62 -17.58
CA ARG A 210 -0.59 -15.93 -16.37
C ARG A 210 -0.87 -14.96 -15.23
N ALA A 211 -0.93 -13.66 -15.51
CA ALA A 211 -1.27 -12.65 -14.53
C ALA A 211 -2.68 -12.87 -13.96
N PHE A 212 -3.68 -13.09 -14.82
CA PHE A 212 -5.04 -13.36 -14.39
C PHE A 212 -5.14 -14.64 -13.55
N ALA A 213 -4.46 -15.72 -13.97
CA ALA A 213 -4.42 -16.98 -13.22
C ALA A 213 -3.78 -16.80 -11.83
N TYR A 214 -2.67 -16.06 -11.75
CA TYR A 214 -2.00 -15.74 -10.48
C TYR A 214 -2.93 -14.95 -9.54
N ILE A 215 -3.54 -13.86 -10.02
CA ILE A 215 -4.45 -13.04 -9.21
C ILE A 215 -5.66 -13.87 -8.76
N SER A 216 -6.19 -14.73 -9.63
CA SER A 216 -7.32 -15.60 -9.31
C SER A 216 -6.99 -16.62 -8.22
N ALA A 217 -5.81 -17.25 -8.31
CA ALA A 217 -5.35 -18.20 -7.29
C ALA A 217 -5.19 -17.51 -5.93
N ARG A 218 -4.59 -16.32 -5.89
CA ARG A 218 -4.48 -15.51 -4.67
C ARG A 218 -5.84 -15.09 -4.11
N ALA A 219 -6.74 -14.61 -4.95
CA ALA A 219 -8.09 -14.25 -4.52
C ALA A 219 -8.85 -15.45 -3.91
N GLN A 220 -8.63 -16.66 -4.42
CA GLN A 220 -9.22 -17.88 -3.86
C GLN A 220 -8.63 -18.24 -2.49
N ALA A 221 -7.29 -18.16 -2.36
CA ALA A 221 -6.58 -18.57 -1.16
C ALA A 221 -6.62 -17.53 -0.01
N GLU A 222 -6.69 -16.24 -0.34
CA GLU A 222 -6.35 -15.17 0.61
C GLU A 222 -7.52 -14.23 0.93
N ALA A 223 -8.55 -14.16 0.07
CA ALA A 223 -9.69 -13.31 0.35
C ALA A 223 -10.53 -13.91 1.48
N ARG A 224 -10.74 -13.14 2.55
CA ARG A 224 -11.48 -13.55 3.74
C ARG A 224 -12.66 -12.60 4.00
N PRO A 225 -13.70 -12.60 3.14
CA PRO A 225 -14.81 -11.64 3.24
C PRO A 225 -15.55 -11.70 4.59
N ASP A 226 -15.55 -12.85 5.24
CA ASP A 226 -16.23 -13.06 6.52
C ASP A 226 -15.33 -12.78 7.74
N HIS A 227 -14.07 -12.39 7.54
CA HIS A 227 -13.15 -12.08 8.64
C HIS A 227 -13.52 -10.74 9.29
N PRO A 228 -13.44 -10.60 10.63
CA PRO A 228 -13.78 -9.35 11.32
C PRO A 228 -13.06 -8.11 10.77
N ASP A 229 -11.76 -8.19 10.50
CA ASP A 229 -11.01 -7.08 9.90
C ASP A 229 -11.52 -6.69 8.49
N HIS A 230 -11.91 -7.69 7.69
CA HIS A 230 -12.46 -7.45 6.35
C HIS A 230 -13.82 -6.77 6.42
N LEU A 231 -14.70 -7.24 7.30
CA LEU A 231 -16.00 -6.64 7.57
C LEU A 231 -15.86 -5.21 8.10
N ALA A 232 -14.93 -4.97 9.02
CA ALA A 232 -14.64 -3.64 9.56
C ALA A 232 -14.14 -2.68 8.47
N ALA A 233 -13.21 -3.14 7.61
CA ALA A 233 -12.71 -2.35 6.49
C ALA A 233 -13.82 -2.03 5.47
N ALA A 234 -14.70 -2.99 5.17
CA ALA A 234 -15.85 -2.78 4.29
C ALA A 234 -16.86 -1.80 4.88
N ALA A 235 -17.19 -1.92 6.17
CA ALA A 235 -18.08 -0.99 6.87
C ALA A 235 -17.50 0.43 6.90
N ARG A 236 -16.19 0.57 7.12
CA ARG A 236 -15.47 1.85 7.05
C ARG A 236 -15.60 2.48 5.67
N LEU A 237 -15.36 1.71 4.61
CA LEU A 237 -15.47 2.21 3.23
C LEU A 237 -16.90 2.62 2.88
N ALA A 238 -17.89 1.82 3.27
CA ALA A 238 -19.31 2.12 3.05
C ALA A 238 -19.73 3.42 3.77
N LYS A 239 -19.32 3.59 5.04
CA LYS A 239 -19.54 4.83 5.79
C LYS A 239 -18.89 6.04 5.13
N ALA A 240 -17.66 5.88 4.63
CA ALA A 240 -16.94 6.94 3.93
C ALA A 240 -17.64 7.36 2.63
N ARG A 241 -18.19 6.40 1.86
CA ARG A 241 -18.98 6.70 0.63
C ARG A 241 -20.26 7.47 0.93
N GLY A 242 -20.90 7.24 2.07
CA GLY A 242 -22.12 7.93 2.50
C GLY A 242 -21.90 9.24 3.27
N GLY A 243 -20.65 9.68 3.45
CA GLY A 243 -20.29 10.80 4.33
C GLY A 243 -19.23 11.73 3.76
N ALA A 244 -18.33 12.24 4.62
CA ALA A 244 -17.30 13.23 4.27
C ALA A 244 -16.06 12.65 3.54
N GLY A 245 -16.17 11.47 2.95
CA GLY A 245 -15.06 10.74 2.33
C GLY A 245 -14.28 9.85 3.29
N LEU A 246 -13.25 9.20 2.75
CA LEU A 246 -12.32 8.35 3.49
C LEU A 246 -11.24 9.21 4.13
N THR A 247 -10.89 8.91 5.38
CA THR A 247 -9.78 9.58 6.05
C THR A 247 -8.94 8.55 6.79
N GLU A 248 -7.63 8.68 6.65
CA GLU A 248 -6.63 7.94 7.39
C GLU A 248 -5.82 8.90 8.25
N THR A 249 -5.56 8.52 9.50
CA THR A 249 -4.62 9.24 10.37
C THR A 249 -3.42 8.37 10.64
N LEU A 250 -2.23 8.95 10.54
CA LEU A 250 -0.96 8.28 10.74
C LEU A 250 -0.13 9.05 11.77
N ARG A 251 0.87 8.37 12.35
CA ARG A 251 1.86 9.00 13.21
C ARG A 251 3.25 8.86 12.59
N ARG A 252 3.97 9.96 12.40
CA ARG A 252 5.42 9.89 12.10
C ARG A 252 6.15 9.30 13.28
N VAL A 253 7.03 8.35 12.99
CA VAL A 253 7.89 7.74 14.00
C VAL A 253 9.33 7.80 13.54
N SER A 254 10.28 7.90 14.48
CA SER A 254 11.69 7.77 14.14
C SER A 254 11.99 6.36 13.64
N VAL A 255 13.12 6.19 12.94
CA VAL A 255 13.56 4.85 12.50
C VAL A 255 13.73 3.92 13.71
N ASP A 256 14.33 4.39 14.81
CA ASP A 256 14.48 3.59 16.03
C ASP A 256 13.14 3.13 16.61
N CYS A 257 12.16 4.03 16.65
CA CYS A 257 10.81 3.69 17.09
C CYS A 257 10.19 2.65 16.14
N ALA A 258 10.35 2.79 14.83
CA ALA A 258 9.85 1.83 13.85
C ALA A 258 10.49 0.44 14.01
N LEU A 259 11.79 0.38 14.30
CA LEU A 259 12.51 -0.88 14.55
C LEU A 259 12.01 -1.59 15.82
N GLU A 260 11.75 -0.84 16.90
CA GLU A 260 11.18 -1.39 18.14
C GLU A 260 9.72 -1.81 17.97
N MET A 261 8.99 -1.24 17.02
CA MET A 261 7.64 -1.63 16.63
C MET A 261 7.61 -2.84 15.68
N LEU A 262 8.76 -3.45 15.35
CA LEU A 262 8.76 -4.75 14.67
C LEU A 262 8.53 -5.92 15.63
N GLY A 263 8.70 -5.67 16.95
CA GLY A 263 8.55 -6.60 18.06
C GLY A 263 7.14 -7.04 18.39
#